data_AF-A0A1H2UNK6-F1
#
_entry.id   AF-A0A1H2UNK6-F1
#
_cell.length_a   1.000
_cell.length_b   1.000
_cell.length_c   1.000
_cell.angle_alpha   90.00
_cell.angle_beta   90.00
_cell.angle_gamma   90.00
#
_symmetry.space_group_name_H-M   'P 1'
#
loop_
_entity.id
_entity.type
_entity.pdbx_description
1 polymer ?
#
loop_
_entity_poly.entity_id
_entity_poly.type
_entity_poly.pdbx_seq_one_letter_code
_entity_poly.pdbx_strand_id
1 'polypeptide(L)'
;MKTRLLHGLIYIILGLIVSIGVLTVFHACPVMKDMIMKCYWTQRVSVAVGIGIVILGILAVFVKEKGFADGLDVAAVLFGVLLILLPTVLIGVCGAKHMHCHAATRPALIIAGALTILYGGCSILWRRRNKEA
;
A
#
# COMPACT_ATOMS: atom_id res chain seq x y z
N MET A 1 -18.63 -17.35 6.17
CA MET A 1 -18.02 -16.31 7.05
C MET A 1 -16.51 -16.34 7.01
N LYS A 2 -15.86 -17.52 7.14
CA LYS A 2 -14.40 -17.68 7.23
C LYS A 2 -13.59 -17.08 6.07
N THR A 3 -14.06 -17.21 4.82
CA THR A 3 -13.37 -16.67 3.63
C THR A 3 -13.31 -15.15 3.58
N ARG A 4 -14.32 -14.45 4.11
CA ARG A 4 -14.35 -12.98 4.17
C ARG A 4 -13.41 -12.42 5.23
N LEU A 5 -13.39 -13.07 6.39
CA LEU A 5 -12.45 -12.73 7.48
C LEU A 5 -11.01 -12.95 7.04
N LEU A 6 -10.72 -14.04 6.34
CA LEU A 6 -9.42 -14.29 5.72
C LEU A 6 -9.04 -13.16 4.77
N HIS A 7 -10.00 -12.71 3.93
CA HIS A 7 -9.77 -11.65 2.95
C HIS A 7 -9.36 -10.33 3.58
N GLY A 8 -10.13 -9.88 4.59
CA GLY A 8 -9.85 -8.65 5.32
C GLY A 8 -8.57 -8.76 6.17
N LEU A 9 -8.33 -9.91 6.79
CA LEU A 9 -7.13 -10.15 7.58
C LEU A 9 -5.85 -10.09 6.72
N ILE A 10 -5.88 -10.64 5.50
CA ILE A 10 -4.74 -10.55 4.58
C ILE A 10 -4.45 -9.10 4.21
N TYR A 11 -5.47 -8.27 3.95
CA TYR A 11 -5.27 -6.83 3.70
C TYR A 11 -4.68 -6.10 4.90
N ILE A 12 -5.15 -6.41 6.12
CA ILE A 12 -4.61 -5.83 7.35
C ILE A 12 -3.13 -6.20 7.49
N ILE A 13 -2.77 -7.48 7.30
CA ILE A 13 -1.40 -7.96 7.38
C ILE A 13 -0.53 -7.29 6.30
N LEU A 14 -1.00 -7.22 5.05
CA LEU A 14 -0.30 -6.53 3.97
C LEU A 14 -0.07 -5.05 4.29
N GLY A 15 -1.10 -4.32 4.72
CA GLY A 15 -1.00 -2.91 5.08
C GLY A 15 -0.04 -2.65 6.25
N LEU A 16 -0.03 -3.53 7.24
CA LEU A 16 0.92 -3.49 8.36
C LEU A 16 2.35 -3.76 7.89
N ILE A 17 2.58 -4.77 7.05
CA ILE A 17 3.90 -5.07 6.49
C ILE A 17 4.42 -3.88 5.69
N VAL A 18 3.56 -3.25 4.88
CA VAL A 18 3.95 -2.06 4.09
C VAL A 18 4.27 -0.88 5.01
N SER A 19 3.44 -0.60 6.01
CA SER A 19 3.65 0.52 6.94
C SER A 19 4.91 0.32 7.78
N ILE A 20 5.10 -0.87 8.34
CA ILE A 20 6.28 -1.23 9.12
C ILE A 20 7.51 -1.24 8.22
N GLY A 21 7.45 -1.86 7.04
CA GLY A 21 8.58 -1.92 6.09
C GLY A 21 9.04 -0.52 5.68
N VAL A 22 8.12 0.43 5.48
CA VAL A 22 8.48 1.81 5.19
C VAL A 22 9.12 2.51 6.40
N LEU A 23 8.72 2.18 7.63
CA LEU A 23 9.26 2.78 8.85
C LEU A 23 10.60 2.14 9.30
N THR A 24 10.79 0.84 9.09
CA THR A 24 11.96 0.10 9.60
C THR A 24 13.12 0.09 8.61
N VAL A 25 12.84 -0.04 7.31
CA VAL A 25 13.88 -0.05 6.27
C VAL A 25 14.35 1.37 5.97
N PHE A 26 13.49 2.38 6.18
CA PHE A 26 13.80 3.78 5.96
C PHE A 26 13.67 4.55 7.27
N HIS A 27 14.76 4.66 8.02
CA HIS A 27 14.88 5.79 8.92
C HIS A 27 14.87 7.05 8.07
N ALA A 28 13.86 7.90 8.27
CA ALA A 28 13.77 9.18 7.59
C ALA A 28 15.10 9.92 7.76
N CYS A 29 15.65 10.47 6.68
CA CYS A 29 16.85 11.30 6.80
C CYS A 29 16.59 12.40 7.84
N PRO A 30 17.53 12.63 8.76
CA PRO A 30 17.36 13.67 9.77
C PRO A 30 17.16 15.01 9.08
N VAL A 31 16.23 15.80 9.60
CA VAL A 31 16.00 17.18 9.12
C VAL A 31 17.23 17.99 9.52
N MET A 32 18.10 18.31 8.56
CA MET A 32 19.28 19.14 8.81
C MET A 32 18.95 20.59 8.41
N LYS A 33 19.05 21.51 9.38
CA LYS A 33 18.94 22.97 9.19
C LYS A 33 17.79 23.38 8.25
N ASP A 34 16.55 23.09 8.66
CA ASP A 34 15.31 23.50 7.99
C ASP A 34 15.10 23.04 6.54
N MET A 35 15.99 22.22 5.97
CA MET A 35 15.84 21.68 4.62
C MET A 35 15.21 20.29 4.66
N ILE A 36 13.89 20.25 4.42
CA ILE A 36 13.13 19.01 4.28
C ILE A 36 13.38 18.41 2.89
N MET A 37 13.98 17.22 2.84
CA MET A 37 14.17 16.50 1.58
C MET A 37 12.88 15.83 1.10
N LYS A 38 12.75 15.62 -0.21
CA LYS A 38 11.61 14.92 -0.84
C LYS A 38 11.33 13.54 -0.23
N CYS A 39 12.37 12.82 0.19
CA CYS A 39 12.24 11.51 0.86
C CYS A 39 11.40 11.56 2.15
N TYR A 40 11.47 12.66 2.90
CA TYR A 40 10.70 12.81 4.14
C TYR A 40 9.18 12.79 3.86
N TRP A 41 8.75 13.52 2.83
CA TRP A 41 7.36 13.56 2.41
C TRP A 41 6.91 12.25 1.78
N THR A 42 7.74 11.65 0.92
CA THR A 42 7.43 10.33 0.32
C THR A 42 7.22 9.27 1.39
N GLN A 43 8.07 9.23 2.43
CA GLN A 43 7.92 8.30 3.54
C GLN A 43 6.60 8.54 4.30
N ARG A 44 6.30 9.79 4.68
CA ARG A 44 5.05 10.10 5.39
C ARG A 44 3.81 9.75 4.59
N VAL A 45 3.77 10.09 3.30
CA VAL A 45 2.63 9.77 2.44
C VAL A 45 2.49 8.26 2.25
N SER A 46 3.60 7.53 2.11
CA SER A 46 3.57 6.07 1.97
C SER A 46 3.05 5.38 3.23
N VAL A 47 3.43 5.87 4.42
CA VAL A 47 2.88 5.39 5.70
C VAL A 47 1.39 5.70 5.78
N ALA A 48 0.95 6.91 5.39
CA ALA A 48 -0.46 7.26 5.36
C ALA A 48 -1.27 6.36 4.41
N VAL A 49 -0.73 6.01 3.24
CA VAL A 49 -1.33 5.05 2.32
C VAL A 49 -1.40 3.64 2.93
N GLY A 50 -0.33 3.18 3.57
CA GLY A 50 -0.31 1.88 4.26
C GLY A 50 -1.36 1.78 5.37
N ILE A 51 -1.51 2.83 6.18
CA ILE A 51 -2.58 2.96 7.18
C ILE A 51 -3.95 2.94 6.52
N GLY A 52 -4.12 3.63 5.38
CA GLY A 52 -5.35 3.60 4.58
C GLY A 52 -5.73 2.17 4.17
N ILE A 53 -4.77 1.36 3.72
CA ILE A 53 -5.00 -0.06 3.37
C ILE A 53 -5.43 -0.87 4.60
N VAL A 54 -4.84 -0.64 5.77
CA VAL A 54 -5.26 -1.30 7.02
C VAL A 54 -6.72 -0.94 7.36
N ILE A 55 -7.10 0.32 7.24
CA ILE A 55 -8.48 0.78 7.49
C ILE A 55 -9.44 0.10 6.50
N LEU A 56 -9.10 0.02 5.21
CA LEU A 56 -9.89 -0.72 4.24
C LEU A 56 -10.01 -2.22 4.61
N GLY A 57 -8.94 -2.85 5.07
CA GLY A 57 -8.97 -4.24 5.52
C GLY A 57 -9.90 -4.45 6.73
N ILE A 58 -9.94 -3.51 7.68
CA ILE A 58 -10.88 -3.52 8.81
C ILE A 58 -12.31 -3.34 8.29
N LEU A 59 -12.55 -2.38 7.41
CA LEU A 59 -13.88 -2.16 6.82
C LEU A 59 -14.36 -3.41 6.05
N ALA A 60 -13.47 -4.12 5.36
CA ALA A 60 -13.79 -5.37 4.66
C ALA A 60 -14.30 -6.47 5.60
N VAL A 61 -13.88 -6.46 6.87
CA VAL A 61 -14.34 -7.41 7.89
C VAL A 61 -15.79 -7.12 8.32
N PHE A 62 -16.18 -5.84 8.39
CA PHE A 62 -17.52 -5.43 8.82
C PHE A 62 -18.56 -5.47 7.69
N VAL A 63 -18.15 -5.28 6.43
CA VAL A 63 -19.06 -5.23 5.28
C VAL A 63 -19.54 -6.64 4.88
N LYS A 64 -20.86 -6.87 4.98
CA LYS A 64 -21.51 -8.11 4.50
C LYS A 64 -22.01 -8.02 3.06
N GLU A 65 -22.12 -6.83 2.49
CA GLU A 65 -22.64 -6.64 1.13
C GLU A 65 -21.59 -7.05 0.07
N LYS A 66 -22.00 -7.86 -0.91
CA LYS A 66 -21.09 -8.30 -1.99
C LYS A 66 -20.67 -7.13 -2.89
N GLY A 67 -21.54 -6.13 -3.06
CA GLY A 67 -21.24 -4.94 -3.88
C GLY A 67 -20.22 -4.01 -3.24
N PHE A 68 -20.33 -3.77 -1.93
CA PHE A 68 -19.38 -2.93 -1.20
C PHE A 68 -17.98 -3.55 -1.09
N ALA A 69 -17.88 -4.89 -1.01
CA ALA A 69 -16.60 -5.57 -1.02
C ALA A 69 -15.83 -5.30 -2.31
N ASP A 70 -16.48 -5.42 -3.48
CA ASP A 70 -15.85 -5.14 -4.77
C ASP A 70 -15.37 -3.67 -4.86
N GLY A 71 -16.11 -2.71 -4.29
CA GLY A 71 -15.68 -1.30 -4.20
C GLY A 71 -14.46 -1.08 -3.30
N LEU A 72 -14.35 -1.83 -2.21
CA LEU A 72 -13.21 -1.77 -1.29
C LEU A 72 -11.92 -2.31 -1.94
N ASP A 73 -12.03 -3.39 -2.71
CA ASP A 73 -10.89 -3.93 -3.45
C ASP A 73 -10.44 -2.98 -4.56
N VAL A 74 -11.36 -2.29 -5.23
CA VAL A 74 -11.01 -1.22 -6.19
C VAL A 74 -10.27 -0.08 -5.48
N ALA A 75 -10.71 0.32 -4.29
CA ALA A 75 -10.00 1.33 -3.49
C ALA A 75 -8.60 0.85 -3.10
N ALA A 76 -8.42 -0.42 -2.71
CA ALA A 76 -7.12 -0.99 -2.40
C ALA A 76 -6.18 -1.01 -3.62
N VAL A 77 -6.70 -1.34 -4.81
CA VAL A 77 -5.95 -1.26 -6.08
C VAL A 77 -5.52 0.18 -6.35
N LEU A 78 -6.39 1.17 -6.15
CA LEU A 78 -6.04 2.58 -6.32
C LEU A 78 -4.93 3.01 -5.36
N PHE A 79 -4.96 2.58 -4.09
CA PHE A 79 -3.87 2.81 -3.15
C PHE A 79 -2.56 2.15 -3.58
N GLY A 80 -2.62 0.92 -4.13
CA GLY A 80 -1.45 0.24 -4.69
C GLY A 80 -0.84 0.99 -5.90
N VAL A 81 -1.67 1.56 -6.77
CA VAL A 81 -1.21 2.41 -7.88
C VAL A 81 -0.56 3.69 -7.33
N LEU A 82 -1.16 4.30 -6.31
CA LEU A 82 -0.62 5.50 -5.66
C LEU A 82 0.78 5.22 -5.07
N LEU A 83 0.98 4.07 -4.42
CA LEU A 83 2.28 3.60 -3.92
C LEU A 83 3.38 3.54 -4.99
N ILE A 84 3.03 3.16 -6.23
CA ILE A 84 3.97 3.12 -7.37
C ILE A 84 4.21 4.54 -7.94
N LEU A 85 3.17 5.37 -7.93
CA LEU A 85 3.22 6.72 -8.53
C LEU A 85 3.97 7.73 -7.64
N LEU A 86 3.95 7.53 -6.32
CA LEU A 86 4.68 8.34 -5.34
C LEU A 86 6.20 8.46 -5.63
N PRO A 87 6.96 7.35 -5.79
CA PRO A 87 8.40 7.39 -6.06
C PRO A 87 8.77 7.67 -7.52
N THR A 88 7.81 7.63 -8.45
CA THR A 88 8.04 7.79 -9.90
C THR A 88 7.69 9.18 -10.41
N VAL A 89 6.46 9.67 -10.15
CA VAL A 89 5.93 10.89 -10.79
C VAL A 89 5.50 11.96 -9.77
N LEU A 90 4.96 11.59 -8.61
CA LEU A 90 4.35 12.56 -7.68
C LEU A 90 5.37 13.39 -6.89
N ILE A 91 6.26 12.73 -6.13
CA ILE A 91 7.20 13.42 -5.22
C ILE A 91 8.64 13.18 -5.68
N GLY A 92 8.91 11.97 -6.16
CA GLY A 92 10.26 11.51 -6.45
C GLY A 92 11.01 11.13 -5.18
N VAL A 93 12.07 10.35 -5.37
CA VAL A 93 12.99 9.95 -4.30
C VAL A 93 14.22 10.85 -4.29
N CYS A 94 15.08 10.72 -3.28
CA CYS A 94 16.28 11.52 -3.12
C CYS A 94 17.18 11.46 -4.37
N GLY A 95 17.71 12.61 -4.79
CA GLY A 95 18.52 12.73 -6.02
C GLY A 95 19.90 12.08 -5.94
N ALA A 96 20.40 11.75 -4.75
CA ALA A 96 21.69 11.09 -4.56
C ALA A 96 21.55 9.57 -4.75
N LYS A 97 22.00 9.05 -5.91
CA LYS A 97 21.92 7.64 -6.31
C LYS A 97 22.63 6.64 -5.37
N HIS A 98 23.55 7.10 -4.53
CA HIS A 98 24.39 6.25 -3.66
C HIS A 98 23.91 6.09 -2.22
N MET A 99 22.80 6.73 -1.82
CA MET A 99 22.24 6.54 -0.48
C MET A 99 21.30 5.34 -0.47
N HIS A 100 21.35 4.50 0.58
CA HIS A 100 20.46 3.34 0.77
C HIS A 100 18.97 3.68 0.56
N CYS A 101 18.57 4.92 0.87
CA CYS A 101 17.22 5.42 0.68
C CYS A 101 16.79 5.50 -0.82
N HIS A 102 17.69 5.67 -1.79
CA HIS A 102 17.29 5.60 -3.20
C HIS A 102 17.21 4.15 -3.69
N ALA A 103 18.19 3.33 -3.30
CA ALA A 103 18.34 1.96 -3.78
C ALA A 103 17.26 1.00 -3.25
N ALA A 104 16.80 1.17 -2.01
CA ALA A 104 15.83 0.26 -1.39
C ALA A 104 14.39 0.79 -1.40
N THR A 105 14.15 2.10 -1.29
CA THR A 105 12.79 2.67 -1.18
C THR A 105 12.00 2.54 -2.48
N ARG A 106 12.63 2.82 -3.62
CA ARG A 106 11.99 2.67 -4.93
C ARG A 106 11.47 1.26 -5.18
N PRO A 107 12.29 0.20 -5.13
CA PRO A 107 11.80 -1.15 -5.37
C PRO A 107 10.84 -1.62 -4.27
N ALA A 108 11.06 -1.27 -3.01
CA ALA A 108 10.17 -1.69 -1.92
C ALA A 108 8.74 -1.17 -2.09
N LEU A 109 8.56 0.12 -2.41
CA LEU A 109 7.23 0.69 -2.65
C LEU A 109 6.58 0.11 -3.90
N ILE A 110 7.36 -0.15 -4.96
CA ILE A 110 6.84 -0.76 -6.19
C ILE A 110 6.37 -2.19 -5.91
N ILE A 111 7.15 -2.99 -5.19
CA ILE A 111 6.79 -4.37 -4.82
C ILE A 111 5.56 -4.38 -3.93
N ALA A 112 5.50 -3.49 -2.92
CA ALA A 112 4.34 -3.34 -2.04
C ALA A 112 3.07 -2.95 -2.81
N GLY A 113 3.17 -1.97 -3.72
CA GLY A 113 2.06 -1.54 -4.56
C GLY A 113 1.60 -2.66 -5.51
N ALA A 114 2.55 -3.34 -6.17
CA ALA A 114 2.27 -4.46 -7.07
C ALA A 114 1.58 -5.63 -6.35
N LEU A 115 2.06 -6.02 -5.17
CA LEU A 115 1.42 -7.06 -4.36
C LEU A 115 -0.02 -6.69 -3.98
N THR A 116 -0.23 -5.42 -3.60
CA THR A 116 -1.57 -4.91 -3.26
C THR A 116 -2.52 -4.96 -4.47
N ILE A 117 -2.03 -4.54 -5.65
CA ILE A 117 -2.79 -4.59 -6.90
C ILE A 117 -3.09 -6.04 -7.30
N LEU A 118 -2.10 -6.93 -7.23
CA LEU A 118 -2.26 -8.34 -7.59
C LEU A 118 -3.29 -9.03 -6.68
N TYR A 119 -3.23 -8.77 -5.38
CA TYR A 119 -4.18 -9.34 -4.43
C TYR A 119 -5.60 -8.78 -4.66
N GLY A 120 -5.73 -7.46 -4.85
CA GLY A 120 -7.00 -6.83 -5.19
C GLY A 120 -7.58 -7.33 -6.51
N GLY A 121 -6.79 -7.38 -7.57
CA GLY A 121 -7.21 -7.91 -8.87
C GLY A 121 -7.61 -9.39 -8.80
N CYS A 122 -6.79 -10.23 -8.17
CA CYS A 122 -7.07 -11.65 -8.02
C CYS A 122 -8.35 -11.89 -7.21
N SER A 123 -8.58 -11.11 -6.16
CA SER A 123 -9.80 -11.21 -5.36
C SER A 123 -11.07 -10.86 -6.12
N ILE A 124 -11.02 -9.80 -6.93
CA ILE A 124 -12.14 -9.37 -7.79
C ILE A 124 -12.40 -10.44 -8.85
N LEU A 125 -11.35 -10.93 -9.51
CA LEU A 125 -11.46 -11.99 -10.52
C LEU A 125 -12.02 -13.28 -9.93
N TRP A 126 -11.56 -13.69 -8.75
CA TRP A 126 -12.06 -14.89 -8.08
C TRP A 126 -13.53 -14.73 -7.67
N ARG A 127 -13.93 -13.57 -7.15
CA ARG A 127 -15.35 -13.29 -6.85
C ARG A 127 -16.22 -13.23 -8.09
N ARG A 128 -15.73 -12.69 -9.21
CA ARG A 128 -16.46 -12.70 -10.49
C ARG A 128 -16.65 -14.12 -10.98
N ARG A 129 -15.59 -14.93 -11.01
CA ARG A 129 -15.65 -16.33 -11.44
C ARG A 129 -16.57 -17.19 -10.57
N ASN A 130 -16.66 -16.90 -9.27
CA ASN A 130 -17.51 -17.64 -8.34
C ASN A 130 -18.94 -17.07 -8.18
N LYS A 131 -19.24 -15.92 -8.79
CA LYS A 131 -20.61 -15.37 -8.91
C LYS A 131 -21.36 -15.96 -10.12
N GLU A 132 -20.66 -16.61 -11.06
CA GLU A 132 -21.25 -17.27 -12.23
C GLU A 132 -21.57 -18.77 -12.03
N ALA A 133 -21.49 -19.27 -10.79
CA ALA A 133 -21.84 -20.64 -10.41
C ALA A 133 -22.97 -20.65 -9.36
#